data_AF-A0A345BEK4-F1
#
_entry.id   AF-A0A345BEK4-F1
#
_cell.length_a   1.000
_cell.length_b   1.000
_cell.length_c   1.000
_cell.angle_alpha   90.00
_cell.angle_beta   90.00
_cell.angle_gamma   90.00
#
_symmetry.space_group_name_H-M   'P 1'
#
loop_
_entity.id
_entity.type
_entity.pdbx_description
1 polymer ?
#
loop_
_entity_poly.entity_id
_entity_poly.type
_entity_poly.pdbx_seq_one_letter_code
_entity_poly.pdbx_strand_id
1 'polypeptide(L)'
;MTLLPKKPCKSKAKGLLLGALFTSFLLLLYSYVVPPLYPNMAFTTSEAAAPCSPVPNEPVAATPANGSAGGCQPRRDIVFMKTHKTASSTLLNILFRFGQKHELKFAFPNGRNDFHYPSYFARSLVQDYRPGACFNIICNHMRFHYEEVRGLVRPGATFITVIRDPARLFESSFHYFGSVVPLTWKLSSRDKLAE
;
A
#
# COMPACT_ATOMS: atom_id res chain seq x y z
N MET A 1 -45.49 3.72 -65.45
CA MET A 1 -44.93 2.77 -64.46
C MET A 1 -43.40 2.85 -64.58
N THR A 2 -42.78 3.70 -63.77
CA THR A 2 -41.38 4.12 -63.94
C THR A 2 -40.51 3.41 -62.91
N LEU A 3 -39.59 2.56 -63.37
CA LEU A 3 -38.67 1.78 -62.52
C LEU A 3 -37.51 2.66 -62.02
N LEU A 4 -37.30 2.73 -60.70
CA LEU A 4 -36.16 3.40 -60.08
C LEU A 4 -34.88 2.53 -60.16
N PRO A 5 -33.68 3.11 -60.33
CA PRO A 5 -32.45 2.35 -60.49
C PRO A 5 -31.94 1.84 -59.13
N LYS A 6 -31.57 0.56 -59.11
CA LYS A 6 -30.98 -0.13 -57.95
C LYS A 6 -29.49 0.25 -57.84
N LYS A 7 -29.11 1.00 -56.80
CA LYS A 7 -27.68 1.30 -56.52
C LYS A 7 -26.95 0.04 -56.01
N PRO A 8 -25.72 -0.24 -56.47
CA PRO A 8 -24.97 -1.40 -56.00
C PRO A 8 -24.44 -1.18 -54.58
N CYS A 9 -24.78 -2.11 -53.67
CA CYS A 9 -24.25 -2.16 -52.31
C CYS A 9 -22.77 -2.58 -52.37
N LYS A 10 -21.84 -1.62 -52.27
CA LYS A 10 -20.41 -1.93 -52.15
C LYS A 10 -20.16 -2.52 -50.76
N SER A 11 -19.70 -3.77 -50.72
CA SER A 11 -19.44 -4.53 -49.49
C SER A 11 -18.46 -3.80 -48.57
N LYS A 12 -18.93 -3.49 -47.35
CA LYS A 12 -18.12 -2.88 -46.28
C LYS A 12 -17.18 -3.87 -45.57
N ALA A 13 -17.13 -5.13 -46.01
CA ALA A 13 -16.35 -6.19 -45.38
C ALA A 13 -14.85 -5.90 -45.32
N LYS A 14 -14.30 -5.22 -46.34
CA LYS A 14 -12.87 -4.86 -46.38
C LYS A 14 -12.46 -3.88 -45.28
N GLY A 15 -13.33 -2.92 -44.96
CA GLY A 15 -13.09 -1.97 -43.87
C GLY A 15 -13.18 -2.63 -42.49
N LEU A 16 -14.09 -3.59 -42.33
CA LEU A 16 -14.25 -4.35 -41.09
C LEU A 16 -13.04 -5.26 -40.83
N LEU A 17 -12.54 -5.95 -41.86
CA LEU A 17 -11.33 -6.77 -41.78
C LEU A 17 -10.09 -5.94 -41.42
N LEU A 18 -9.92 -4.78 -42.05
CA LEU A 18 -8.79 -3.89 -41.76
C LEU A 18 -8.85 -3.33 -40.33
N GLY A 19 -10.05 -2.98 -39.86
CA GLY A 19 -10.28 -2.54 -38.48
C GLY A 19 -9.95 -3.64 -37.47
N ALA A 20 -10.40 -4.87 -37.71
CA ALA A 20 -10.13 -6.01 -36.83
C ALA A 20 -8.63 -6.34 -36.74
N LEU A 21 -7.91 -6.30 -37.88
CA LEU A 21 -6.47 -6.51 -37.92
C LEU A 21 -5.72 -5.42 -37.14
N PHE A 22 -6.12 -4.15 -37.30
CA PHE A 22 -5.52 -3.03 -36.59
C PHE A 22 -5.75 -3.11 -35.08
N THR A 23 -6.95 -3.45 -34.63
CA THR A 23 -7.25 -3.62 -33.19
C THR A 23 -6.49 -4.79 -32.59
N SER A 24 -6.36 -5.91 -33.30
CA SER A 24 -5.59 -7.06 -32.84
C SER A 24 -4.10 -6.74 -32.75
N PHE A 25 -3.56 -6.00 -33.72
CA PHE A 25 -2.17 -5.55 -33.70
C PHE A 25 -1.90 -4.61 -32.52
N LEU A 26 -2.79 -3.65 -32.24
CA LEU A 26 -2.66 -2.76 -31.08
C LEU A 26 -2.77 -3.52 -29.75
N LEU A 27 -3.65 -4.52 -29.64
CA LEU A 27 -3.76 -5.39 -28.46
C LEU A 27 -2.49 -6.21 -28.23
N LEU A 28 -1.91 -6.77 -29.30
CA LEU A 28 -0.63 -7.46 -29.24
C LEU A 28 0.49 -6.51 -28.80
N LEU A 29 0.62 -5.34 -29.44
CA LEU A 29 1.60 -4.33 -29.05
C LEU A 29 1.45 -3.91 -27.58
N TYR A 30 0.21 -3.71 -27.12
CA TYR A 30 -0.06 -3.42 -25.72
C TYR A 30 0.39 -4.55 -24.80
N SER A 31 0.14 -5.82 -25.16
CA SER A 31 0.60 -6.98 -24.38
C SER A 31 2.13 -7.18 -24.39
N TYR A 32 2.83 -6.67 -25.40
CA TYR A 32 4.30 -6.72 -25.48
C TYR A 32 4.98 -5.52 -24.80
N VAL A 33 4.38 -4.33 -24.87
CA VAL A 33 4.96 -3.09 -24.33
C VAL A 33 4.62 -2.91 -22.85
N VAL A 34 3.46 -3.41 -22.40
CA VAL A 34 3.11 -3.45 -20.98
C VAL A 34 3.64 -4.77 -20.43
N PRO A 35 4.72 -4.77 -19.62
CA PRO A 35 5.09 -5.97 -18.89
C PRO A 35 3.87 -6.46 -18.12
N PRO A 36 3.66 -7.78 -17.97
CA PRO A 36 2.66 -8.25 -17.02
C PRO A 36 2.91 -7.51 -15.71
N LEU A 37 1.90 -6.78 -15.22
CA LEU A 37 1.87 -6.37 -13.82
C LEU A 37 1.78 -7.67 -13.04
N TYR A 38 2.93 -8.32 -12.84
CA TYR A 38 3.07 -9.65 -12.25
C TYR A 38 2.09 -9.80 -11.09
N PRO A 39 1.00 -10.57 -11.22
CA PRO A 39 0.46 -11.23 -10.06
C PRO A 39 1.36 -12.45 -9.84
N ASN A 40 1.89 -12.58 -8.63
CA ASN A 40 2.78 -13.64 -8.19
C ASN A 40 4.25 -13.36 -8.49
N MET A 41 4.82 -12.48 -7.68
CA MET A 41 6.11 -12.84 -7.08
C MET A 41 5.90 -14.18 -6.39
N ALA A 42 6.45 -15.24 -6.97
CA ALA A 42 6.42 -16.57 -6.40
C ALA A 42 6.84 -16.47 -4.93
N PHE A 43 6.00 -17.00 -4.04
CA PHE A 43 6.40 -17.30 -2.68
C PHE A 43 7.51 -18.34 -2.77
N THR A 44 8.76 -17.89 -2.79
CA THR A 44 9.89 -18.77 -2.55
C THR A 44 9.73 -19.33 -1.15
N THR A 45 9.60 -20.65 -1.13
CA THR A 45 9.36 -21.50 0.02
C THR A 45 10.40 -21.27 1.12
N SER A 46 9.90 -20.86 2.29
CA SER A 46 10.17 -21.40 3.63
C SER A 46 11.56 -21.35 4.27
N GLU A 47 12.65 -20.90 3.64
CA GLU A 47 13.97 -20.89 4.30
C GLU A 47 14.51 -19.50 4.73
N ALA A 48 13.78 -18.41 4.46
CA ALA A 48 14.30 -17.04 4.66
C ALA A 48 13.48 -16.12 5.60
N ALA A 49 12.45 -16.63 6.27
CA ALA A 49 11.53 -15.82 7.09
C ALA A 49 11.78 -15.97 8.60
N ALA A 50 13.04 -15.98 9.04
CA ALA A 50 13.36 -16.03 10.46
C ALA A 50 12.71 -14.82 11.18
N PRO A 51 11.92 -15.04 12.24
CA PRO A 51 11.37 -13.97 13.06
C PRO A 51 12.50 -13.20 13.75
N CYS A 52 12.21 -11.96 14.14
CA CYS A 52 13.12 -11.11 14.89
C CYS A 52 13.72 -11.86 16.09
N SER A 53 15.03 -12.03 16.04
CA SER A 53 15.85 -12.63 17.08
C SER A 53 16.84 -11.56 17.53
N PRO A 54 16.62 -10.91 18.69
CA PRO A 54 17.57 -9.92 19.19
C PRO A 54 18.93 -10.58 19.41
N VAL A 55 20.01 -9.86 19.07
CA VAL A 55 21.38 -10.33 19.33
C VAL A 55 21.55 -10.49 20.86
N PRO A 56 22.19 -11.56 21.37
CA PRO A 56 22.32 -11.82 22.81
C PRO A 56 22.92 -10.67 23.64
N ASN A 57 23.64 -9.74 23.00
CA ASN A 57 24.32 -8.61 23.64
C ASN A 57 23.60 -7.26 23.46
N GLU A 58 22.47 -7.20 22.75
CA GLU A 58 21.65 -6.00 22.86
C GLU A 58 21.03 -6.00 24.26
N PRO A 59 21.15 -4.90 25.03
CA PRO A 59 20.34 -4.76 26.22
C PRO A 59 18.89 -4.76 25.75
N VAL A 60 18.22 -5.92 25.88
CA VAL A 60 16.79 -5.95 26.15
C VAL A 60 16.64 -4.89 27.22
N ALA A 61 15.96 -3.79 26.91
CA ALA A 61 15.78 -2.71 27.85
C ALA A 61 15.09 -3.32 29.06
N ALA A 62 15.90 -3.79 30.02
CA ALA A 62 15.46 -4.45 31.21
C ALA A 62 14.73 -3.35 31.93
N THR A 63 13.41 -3.50 31.97
CA THR A 63 12.58 -2.69 32.85
C THR A 63 13.21 -2.84 34.22
N PRO A 64 13.76 -1.79 34.84
CA PRO A 64 14.34 -1.93 36.16
C PRO A 64 13.17 -2.23 37.09
N ALA A 65 12.99 -3.50 37.43
CA ALA A 65 12.12 -3.95 38.51
C ALA A 65 12.87 -3.72 39.84
N ASN A 66 13.28 -2.48 40.10
CA ASN A 66 13.59 -2.01 41.45
C ASN A 66 13.88 -0.51 41.41
N GLY A 67 12.88 0.25 41.87
CA GLY A 67 12.92 1.70 42.01
C GLY A 67 11.54 2.16 42.42
N SER A 68 11.39 2.47 43.70
CA SER A 68 10.19 3.05 44.32
C SER A 68 9.61 4.23 43.51
N ALA A 69 8.27 4.29 43.42
CA ALA A 69 7.44 5.38 42.85
C ALA A 69 7.37 5.51 41.30
N GLY A 70 6.96 4.44 40.61
CA GLY A 70 5.78 4.44 39.73
C GLY A 70 5.67 5.38 38.50
N GLY A 71 6.76 5.82 37.87
CA GLY A 71 6.69 6.58 36.61
C GLY A 71 6.41 5.72 35.37
N CYS A 72 5.60 6.20 34.43
CA CYS A 72 5.39 5.54 33.13
C CYS A 72 6.68 5.60 32.29
N GLN A 73 7.16 4.44 31.83
CA GLN A 73 8.29 4.36 30.89
C GLN A 73 7.80 4.35 29.45
N PRO A 74 8.44 5.10 28.53
CA PRO A 74 8.02 5.16 27.14
C PRO A 74 8.24 3.82 26.44
N ARG A 75 7.21 3.34 25.73
CA ARG A 75 7.33 2.18 24.84
C ARG A 75 8.17 2.55 23.63
N ARG A 76 9.17 1.72 23.30
CA ARG A 76 10.11 1.96 22.18
C ARG A 76 9.82 1.09 20.95
N ASP A 77 9.23 -0.08 21.17
CA ASP A 77 8.81 -0.97 20.09
C ASP A 77 7.35 -0.67 19.72
N ILE A 78 7.14 0.05 18.62
CA ILE A 78 5.83 0.58 18.20
C ILE A 78 5.55 0.19 16.74
N VAL A 79 4.43 -0.48 16.52
CA VAL A 79 3.85 -0.68 15.19
C VAL A 79 2.68 0.27 15.03
N PHE A 80 2.83 1.28 14.18
CA PHE A 80 1.74 2.15 13.78
C PHE A 80 1.16 1.73 12.43
N MET A 81 -0.03 1.12 12.46
CA MET A 81 -0.77 0.79 11.26
C MET A 81 -1.39 2.05 10.65
N LYS A 82 -0.60 2.73 9.83
CA LYS A 82 -0.97 4.00 9.21
C LYS A 82 -2.11 3.82 8.20
N THR A 83 -3.31 4.27 8.53
CA THR A 83 -4.47 4.32 7.62
C THR A 83 -4.49 5.61 6.78
N HIS A 84 -5.17 5.59 5.63
CA HIS A 84 -5.28 6.77 4.76
C HIS A 84 -6.29 7.79 5.31
N LYS A 85 -5.97 9.09 5.16
CA LYS A 85 -6.88 10.23 5.41
C LYS A 85 -7.45 10.33 6.84
N THR A 86 -6.74 9.79 7.81
CA THR A 86 -7.07 9.78 9.26
C THR A 86 -6.16 10.70 10.09
N ALA A 87 -5.57 11.72 9.47
CA ALA A 87 -4.49 12.53 10.06
C ALA A 87 -3.23 11.73 10.47
N SER A 88 -3.09 10.52 9.92
CA SER A 88 -2.02 9.59 10.24
C SER A 88 -0.60 10.07 9.86
N SER A 89 -0.45 10.98 8.89
CA SER A 89 0.84 11.60 8.57
C SER A 89 1.37 12.47 9.71
N THR A 90 0.50 13.08 10.51
CA THR A 90 0.90 13.84 11.72
C THR A 90 1.51 12.89 12.74
N LEU A 91 0.84 11.76 13.04
CA LEU A 91 1.34 10.78 14.00
C LEU A 91 2.63 10.11 13.51
N LEU A 92 2.74 9.80 12.22
CA LEU A 92 3.99 9.30 11.63
C LEU A 92 5.16 10.28 11.85
N ASN A 93 4.96 11.59 11.65
CA ASN A 93 6.01 12.58 11.88
C ASN A 93 6.42 12.67 13.35
N ILE A 94 5.46 12.55 14.27
CA ILE A 94 5.74 12.49 15.72
C ILE A 94 6.59 11.25 16.03
N LEU A 95 6.22 10.09 15.49
CA LEU A 95 6.96 8.84 15.68
C LEU A 95 8.36 8.87 15.07
N PHE A 96 8.54 9.51 13.90
CA PHE A 96 9.87 9.74 13.32
C PHE A 96 10.74 10.59 14.23
N ARG A 97 10.23 11.72 14.75
CA ARG A 97 10.98 12.56 15.69
C ARG A 97 11.28 11.84 17.01
N PHE A 98 10.32 11.07 17.51
CA PHE A 98 10.50 10.25 18.71
C PHE A 98 11.60 9.22 18.51
N GLY A 99 11.54 8.42 17.44
CA GLY A 99 12.56 7.40 17.20
C GLY A 99 13.92 8.00 16.87
N GLN A 100 14.00 9.13 16.16
CA GLN A 100 15.26 9.83 15.95
C GLN A 100 15.87 10.30 17.28
N LYS A 101 15.07 10.93 18.16
CA LYS A 101 15.52 11.40 19.48
C LYS A 101 16.03 10.26 20.38
N HIS A 102 15.48 9.06 20.22
CA HIS A 102 15.79 7.88 21.03
C HIS A 102 16.65 6.85 20.29
N GLU A 103 17.23 7.21 19.14
CA GLU A 103 18.11 6.35 18.34
C GLU A 103 17.48 4.98 18.00
N LEU A 104 16.18 4.97 17.72
CA LEU A 104 15.40 3.78 17.44
C LEU A 104 15.53 3.35 15.97
N LYS A 105 15.55 2.04 15.74
CA LYS A 105 15.64 1.46 14.41
C LYS A 105 14.27 1.43 13.72
N PHE A 106 14.16 2.12 12.59
CA PHE A 106 12.93 2.15 11.78
C PHE A 106 12.95 1.09 10.68
N ALA A 107 11.80 0.48 10.43
CA ALA A 107 11.56 -0.27 9.21
C ALA A 107 11.07 0.70 8.13
N PHE A 108 11.94 1.09 7.20
CA PHE A 108 11.60 1.95 6.06
C PHE A 108 11.32 1.12 4.81
N PRO A 109 10.41 1.56 3.92
CA PRO A 109 10.24 0.96 2.60
C PRO A 109 11.46 1.24 1.70
N ASN A 110 11.73 0.35 0.75
CA ASN A 110 12.80 0.54 -0.23
C ASN A 110 12.39 1.48 -1.38
N GLY A 111 12.90 2.73 -1.37
CA GLY A 111 12.76 3.67 -2.48
C GLY A 111 11.35 4.23 -2.72
N ARG A 112 10.41 4.01 -1.79
CA ARG A 112 9.01 4.45 -1.88
C ARG A 112 8.57 5.14 -0.60
N ASN A 113 7.35 5.68 -0.61
CA ASN A 113 6.72 6.29 0.57
C ASN A 113 5.92 5.25 1.38
N ASP A 114 5.68 4.08 0.79
CA ASP A 114 4.82 3.00 1.26
C ASP A 114 5.44 1.62 1.01
N PHE A 115 4.92 0.60 1.66
CA PHE A 115 5.27 -0.80 1.45
C PHE A 115 4.41 -1.42 0.34
N HIS A 116 4.45 -0.82 -0.85
CA HIS A 116 3.86 -1.36 -2.08
C HIS A 116 2.33 -1.57 -2.01
N TYR A 117 1.58 -0.57 -1.51
CA TYR A 117 0.12 -0.64 -1.48
C TYR A 117 -0.46 -0.71 -2.91
N PRO A 118 -1.52 -1.51 -3.20
CA PRO A 118 -2.41 -2.22 -2.27
C PRO A 118 -2.05 -3.69 -1.99
N SER A 119 -0.86 -4.14 -2.37
CA SER A 119 -0.40 -5.50 -2.04
C SER A 119 -0.21 -5.67 -0.54
N TYR A 120 -0.41 -6.89 -0.04
CA TYR A 120 -0.14 -7.21 1.37
C TYR A 120 1.32 -6.93 1.72
N PHE A 121 1.56 -6.49 2.95
CA PHE A 121 2.89 -6.29 3.48
C PHE A 121 3.67 -7.61 3.51
N ALA A 122 4.91 -7.54 3.03
CA ALA A 122 5.92 -8.57 3.23
C ALA A 122 7.17 -7.91 3.83
N ARG A 123 7.84 -8.61 4.75
CA ARG A 123 9.02 -8.08 5.45
C ARG A 123 10.19 -7.80 4.52
N SER A 124 10.23 -8.46 3.36
CA SER A 124 11.19 -8.21 2.28
C SER A 124 11.05 -6.82 1.63
N LEU A 125 9.92 -6.13 1.84
CA LEU A 125 9.71 -4.75 1.38
C LEU A 125 10.43 -3.72 2.26
N VAL A 126 10.93 -4.14 3.43
CA VAL A 126 11.75 -3.29 4.30
C VAL A 126 13.15 -3.14 3.69
N GLN A 127 13.61 -1.90 3.61
CA GLN A 127 14.93 -1.54 3.13
C GLN A 127 16.01 -2.30 3.92
N ASP A 128 16.93 -2.92 3.20
CA ASP A 128 18.06 -3.69 3.73
C ASP A 128 17.65 -4.82 4.71
N TYR A 129 16.44 -5.36 4.56
CA TYR A 129 15.98 -6.48 5.39
C TYR A 129 16.90 -7.71 5.27
N ARG A 130 17.19 -8.33 6.42
CA ARG A 130 17.88 -9.61 6.55
C ARG A 130 17.06 -10.53 7.47
N PRO A 131 17.05 -11.85 7.24
CA PRO A 131 16.38 -12.79 8.15
C PRO A 131 16.81 -12.57 9.61
N GLY A 132 15.84 -12.52 10.52
CA GLY A 132 16.09 -12.26 11.95
C GLY A 132 16.24 -10.79 12.33
N ALA A 133 16.23 -9.86 11.37
CA ALA A 133 16.34 -8.43 11.67
C ALA A 133 15.16 -7.93 12.52
N CYS A 134 15.51 -7.25 13.61
CA CYS A 134 14.56 -6.57 14.49
C CYS A 134 14.50 -5.07 14.18
N PHE A 135 13.32 -4.49 14.35
CA PHE A 135 13.04 -3.07 14.23
C PHE A 135 12.23 -2.60 15.45
N ASN A 136 12.43 -1.34 15.85
CA ASN A 136 11.68 -0.74 16.94
C ASN A 136 10.40 -0.09 16.41
N ILE A 137 10.47 0.67 15.30
CA ILE A 137 9.30 1.40 14.79
C ILE A 137 8.97 1.00 13.36
N ILE A 138 7.71 0.65 13.13
CA ILE A 138 7.13 0.41 11.80
C ILE A 138 5.93 1.35 11.66
N CYS A 139 5.98 2.32 10.75
CA CYS A 139 4.91 3.33 10.66
C CYS A 139 4.58 3.85 9.26
N ASN A 140 5.30 3.41 8.22
CA ASN A 140 4.96 3.73 6.82
C ASN A 140 3.68 3.00 6.38
N HIS A 141 3.09 3.50 5.29
CA HIS A 141 1.82 2.98 4.79
C HIS A 141 1.98 1.54 4.27
N MET A 142 1.07 0.65 4.66
CA MET A 142 1.05 -0.75 4.24
C MET A 142 -0.37 -1.30 4.22
N ARG A 143 -0.58 -2.39 3.49
CA ARG A 143 -1.71 -3.27 3.77
C ARG A 143 -1.28 -4.32 4.79
N PHE A 144 -1.90 -4.29 5.96
CA PHE A 144 -1.45 -5.07 7.11
C PHE A 144 -1.46 -6.58 6.86
N HIS A 145 -0.39 -7.25 7.30
CA HIS A 145 -0.28 -8.70 7.33
C HIS A 145 0.43 -9.09 8.64
N TYR A 146 -0.34 -9.64 9.59
CA TYR A 146 0.08 -9.75 10.98
C TYR A 146 1.38 -10.55 11.15
N GLU A 147 1.50 -11.72 10.54
CA GLU A 147 2.68 -12.58 10.68
C GLU A 147 3.97 -11.93 10.17
N GLU A 148 3.89 -11.22 9.05
CA GLU A 148 5.03 -10.52 8.47
C GLU A 148 5.47 -9.33 9.33
N VAL A 149 4.51 -8.57 9.88
CA VAL A 149 4.80 -7.42 10.74
C VAL A 149 5.29 -7.88 12.12
N ARG A 150 4.63 -8.89 12.71
CA ARG A 150 5.01 -9.45 14.01
C ARG A 150 6.40 -10.05 13.97
N GLY A 151 6.79 -10.66 12.84
CA GLY A 151 8.13 -11.18 12.61
C GLY A 151 9.24 -10.13 12.57
N LEU A 152 8.93 -8.83 12.49
CA LEU A 152 9.93 -7.75 12.43
C LEU A 152 10.20 -7.04 13.76
N VAL A 153 9.38 -7.30 14.78
CA VAL A 153 9.43 -6.57 16.06
C VAL A 153 9.66 -7.51 17.23
N ARG A 154 10.22 -6.99 18.33
CA ARG A 154 10.43 -7.77 19.56
C ARG A 154 9.09 -8.13 20.23
N PRO A 155 9.03 -9.21 21.03
CA PRO A 155 7.89 -9.48 21.91
C PRO A 155 7.53 -8.27 22.78
N GLY A 156 6.22 -8.00 22.91
CA GLY A 156 5.73 -6.86 23.69
C GLY A 156 5.66 -5.52 22.93
N ALA A 157 5.93 -5.51 21.63
CA ALA A 157 5.71 -4.35 20.77
C ALA A 157 4.24 -3.87 20.83
N THR A 158 4.05 -2.56 20.87
CA THR A 158 2.71 -1.95 20.96
C THR A 158 2.18 -1.66 19.57
N PHE A 159 1.00 -2.20 19.24
CA PHE A 159 0.32 -1.97 17.97
C PHE A 159 -0.72 -0.87 18.17
N ILE A 160 -0.63 0.19 17.36
CA ILE A 160 -1.56 1.31 17.37
C ILE A 160 -2.05 1.62 15.96
N THR A 161 -3.22 2.23 15.88
CA THR A 161 -3.79 2.75 14.64
C THR A 161 -4.64 3.97 14.94
N VAL A 162 -5.06 4.68 13.89
CA VAL A 162 -6.04 5.76 13.98
C VAL A 162 -7.11 5.47 12.94
N ILE A 163 -8.37 5.53 13.35
CA ILE A 163 -9.53 5.41 12.46
C ILE A 163 -10.27 6.75 12.42
N ARG A 164 -11.10 6.93 11.40
CA ARG A 164 -11.90 8.14 11.20
C ARG A 164 -13.32 7.71 10.83
N ASP A 165 -14.29 8.56 11.16
CA ASP A 165 -15.66 8.45 10.66
C ASP A 165 -15.66 8.13 9.14
N PRO A 166 -16.36 7.07 8.69
CA PRO A 166 -16.33 6.64 7.30
C PRO A 166 -16.77 7.70 6.30
N ALA A 167 -17.81 8.49 6.61
CA ALA A 167 -18.31 9.52 5.70
C ALA A 167 -17.28 10.64 5.50
N ARG A 168 -16.66 11.12 6.58
CA ARG A 168 -15.58 12.12 6.53
C ARG A 168 -14.29 11.59 5.91
N LEU A 169 -14.00 10.30 6.11
CA LEU A 169 -12.87 9.63 5.45
C LEU A 169 -13.10 9.57 3.93
N PHE A 170 -14.32 9.22 3.49
CA PHE A 170 -14.69 9.21 2.07
C PHE A 170 -14.55 10.59 1.46
N GLU A 171 -15.15 11.63 2.06
CA GLU A 171 -15.04 13.03 1.60
C GLU A 171 -13.57 13.45 1.41
N SER A 172 -12.73 13.21 2.42
CA SER A 172 -11.30 13.55 2.37
C SER A 172 -10.52 12.73 1.33
N SER A 173 -10.89 11.47 1.12
CA SER A 173 -10.28 10.59 0.13
C SER A 173 -10.68 10.99 -1.29
N PHE A 174 -11.97 11.30 -1.49
CA PHE A 174 -12.51 11.74 -2.77
C PHE A 174 -11.82 13.03 -3.25
N HIS A 175 -11.68 14.03 -2.36
CA HIS A 175 -10.95 15.24 -2.70
C HIS A 175 -9.46 15.00 -2.98
N TYR A 176 -8.81 14.13 -2.20
CA TYR A 176 -7.37 13.89 -2.33
C TYR A 176 -7.00 13.06 -3.57
N PHE A 177 -7.77 12.01 -3.86
CA PHE A 177 -7.51 11.10 -4.97
C PHE A 177 -8.32 11.44 -6.23
N GLY A 178 -9.17 12.46 -6.19
CA GLY A 178 -10.09 12.78 -7.29
C GLY A 178 -9.41 13.03 -8.64
N SER A 179 -8.17 13.56 -8.66
CA SER A 179 -7.43 13.80 -9.90
C SER A 179 -6.80 12.53 -10.51
N VAL A 180 -6.63 11.47 -9.71
CA VAL A 180 -6.00 10.21 -10.14
C VAL A 180 -6.99 9.08 -10.36
N VAL A 181 -8.21 9.21 -9.82
CA VAL A 181 -9.29 8.26 -10.08
C VAL A 181 -10.00 8.67 -11.37
N PRO A 182 -9.93 7.87 -12.44
CA PRO A 182 -10.70 8.17 -13.65
C PRO A 182 -12.18 8.17 -13.28
N LEU A 183 -12.85 9.30 -13.49
CA LEU A 183 -14.30 9.40 -13.41
C LEU A 183 -14.88 8.55 -14.54
N THR A 184 -15.12 7.28 -14.26
CA THR A 184 -15.81 6.35 -15.18
C THR A 184 -17.28 6.73 -15.36
N TRP A 185 -17.79 7.65 -14.53
CA TRP A 185 -19.16 8.13 -14.58
C TRP A 185 -19.20 9.66 -14.49
N LYS A 186 -19.71 10.29 -15.55
CA LYS A 186 -20.04 11.72 -15.54
C LYS A 186 -21.43 11.86 -14.91
N LEU A 187 -21.48 12.17 -13.62
CA LEU A 187 -22.71 12.59 -12.96
C LEU A 187 -23.22 13.89 -13.63
N SER A 188 -24.25 13.76 -14.46
CA SER A 188 -24.82 14.81 -15.31
C SER A 188 -25.78 15.77 -14.60
N SER A 189 -26.11 15.52 -13.32
CA SER A 189 -27.02 16.36 -12.54
C SER A 189 -26.32 17.57 -11.92
N ARG A 190 -27.06 18.69 -11.83
CA ARG A 190 -26.60 19.99 -11.29
C ARG A 190 -26.60 20.05 -9.76
N ASP A 191 -27.40 19.23 -9.09
CA ASP A 191 -27.45 19.17 -7.62
C ASP A 191 -26.88 17.84 -7.12
N LYS A 192 -25.81 17.90 -6.32
CA LYS A 192 -24.95 16.74 -6.02
C LYS A 192 -24.90 16.31 -4.54
N LEU A 193 -25.73 16.84 -3.66
CA LEU A 193 -25.75 16.45 -2.24
C LEU A 193 -27.15 16.42 -1.60
N ALA A 194 -28.22 16.53 -2.39
CA ALA A 194 -29.60 16.68 -1.89
C ALA A 194 -30.51 15.45 -2.11
N GLU A 195 -29.95 14.32 -2.56
CA GLU A 195 -30.66 13.03 -2.63
C GLU A 195 -29.99 11.99 -1.73
#